data_AF-V9LJM4-F1
#
_entry.id   AF-V9LJM4-F1
#
_cell.length_a   1.000
_cell.length_b   1.000
_cell.length_c   1.000
_cell.angle_alpha   90.00
_cell.angle_beta   90.00
_cell.angle_gamma   90.00
#
_symmetry.space_group_name_H-M   'P 1'
#
loop_
_entity.id
_entity.type
_entity.pdbx_description
1 polymer ?
#
loop_
_entity_poly.entity_id
_entity_poly.type
_entity_poly.pdbx_seq_one_letter_code
_entity_poly.pdbx_strand_id
1 'polypeptide(L)'
;KVDPAQKQASNSTYRLYRELSLLRQMELPIHRGWMCYVWNDTDVFAYVRELDGLNRVFLIVLNFGKTSTVNLASQVPDLPPEANVRLSTNFERNGDKVQTSQITTDSEEGLVLEYTTSNPVHNREEFKDRCYISQKACYFSALDILY
;
A
#
# COMPACT_ATOMS: atom_id res chain seq x y z
N LYS A 1 -27.75 6.16 -6.24
CA LYS A 1 -28.11 7.28 -5.34
C LYS A 1 -27.64 6.86 -3.96
N VAL A 2 -26.60 7.49 -3.40
CA VAL A 2 -26.00 7.08 -2.11
C VAL A 2 -26.88 7.60 -0.97
N ASP A 3 -27.16 6.73 0.01
CA ASP A 3 -28.04 7.02 1.15
C ASP A 3 -27.47 8.15 2.03
N PRO A 4 -28.26 9.17 2.46
CA PRO A 4 -27.75 10.34 3.19
C PRO A 4 -27.07 9.98 4.52
N ALA A 5 -27.50 8.90 5.17
CA ALA A 5 -26.92 8.44 6.44
C ALA A 5 -25.44 8.01 6.31
N GLN A 6 -25.05 7.44 5.16
CA GLN A 6 -23.65 7.07 4.91
C GLN A 6 -22.73 8.30 4.75
N LYS A 7 -23.26 9.48 4.42
CA LYS A 7 -22.45 10.69 4.32
C LYS A 7 -22.11 11.30 5.68
N GLN A 8 -22.88 11.00 6.72
CA GLN A 8 -22.71 11.56 8.07
C GLN A 8 -21.95 10.63 9.04
N ALA A 9 -21.92 9.32 8.80
CA ALA A 9 -21.17 8.40 9.64
C ALA A 9 -19.65 8.49 9.36
N SER A 10 -18.87 8.72 10.42
CA SER A 10 -17.41 8.85 10.37
C SER A 10 -16.71 7.62 9.80
N ASN A 11 -17.26 6.41 9.94
CA ASN A 11 -16.64 5.16 9.46
C ASN A 11 -17.46 4.48 8.35
N SER A 12 -18.07 5.25 7.44
CA SER A 12 -18.87 4.67 6.36
C SER A 12 -18.02 4.14 5.19
N THR A 13 -18.53 3.11 4.50
CA THR A 13 -17.97 2.61 3.24
C THR A 13 -17.81 3.72 2.19
N TYR A 14 -18.72 4.69 2.18
CA TYR A 14 -18.64 5.86 1.30
C TYR A 14 -17.40 6.71 1.59
N ARG A 15 -17.07 6.94 2.87
CA ARG A 15 -15.85 7.67 3.26
C ARG A 15 -14.61 6.90 2.79
N LEU A 16 -14.53 5.60 3.04
CA LEU A 16 -13.42 4.76 2.59
C LEU A 16 -13.22 4.83 1.07
N TYR A 17 -14.31 4.67 0.31
CA TYR A 17 -14.26 4.79 -1.15
C TYR A 17 -13.72 6.16 -1.61
N ARG A 18 -14.18 7.24 -0.96
CA ARG A 18 -13.72 8.60 -1.28
C ARG A 18 -12.23 8.78 -0.99
N GLU A 19 -11.76 8.34 0.17
CA GLU A 19 -10.34 8.46 0.56
C GLU A 19 -9.44 7.62 -0.36
N LEU A 20 -9.84 6.40 -0.72
CA LEU A 20 -9.11 5.57 -1.69
C LEU A 20 -9.07 6.22 -3.08
N SER A 21 -10.18 6.84 -3.51
CA SER A 21 -10.24 7.55 -4.79
C SER A 21 -9.30 8.76 -4.80
N LEU A 22 -9.26 9.53 -3.71
CA LEU A 22 -8.35 10.66 -3.55
C LEU A 22 -6.90 10.18 -3.52
N LEU A 23 -6.58 9.14 -2.76
CA LEU A 23 -5.24 8.55 -2.71
C LEU A 23 -4.78 8.12 -4.12
N ARG A 24 -5.66 7.44 -4.88
CA ARG A 24 -5.37 7.04 -6.26
C ARG A 24 -5.10 8.24 -7.17
N GLN A 25 -5.81 9.35 -6.99
CA GLN A 25 -5.61 10.56 -7.81
C GLN A 25 -4.32 11.30 -7.45
N MET A 26 -3.97 11.35 -6.17
CA MET A 26 -2.81 12.12 -5.68
C MET A 26 -1.49 11.38 -5.85
N GLU A 27 -1.48 10.06 -5.74
CA GLU A 27 -0.25 9.28 -5.64
C GLU A 27 0.09 8.57 -6.96
N LEU A 28 1.12 9.03 -7.66
CA LEU A 28 1.63 8.41 -8.90
C LEU A 28 1.93 6.91 -8.75
N PRO A 29 2.59 6.42 -7.67
CA PRO A 29 2.81 4.99 -7.50
C PRO A 29 1.51 4.16 -7.50
N ILE A 30 0.41 4.71 -6.99
CA ILE A 30 -0.88 4.00 -6.87
C ILE A 30 -1.62 3.88 -8.21
N HIS A 31 -1.50 4.82 -9.14
CA HIS A 31 -2.25 4.77 -10.40
C HIS A 31 -1.39 4.53 -11.64
N ARG A 32 -0.06 4.71 -11.58
CA ARG A 32 0.87 4.43 -12.69
C ARG A 32 2.05 3.53 -12.33
N GLY A 33 2.41 3.45 -11.06
CA GLY A 33 3.55 2.68 -10.60
C GLY A 33 3.42 1.17 -10.82
N TRP A 34 4.57 0.51 -10.71
CA TRP A 34 4.72 -0.94 -10.61
C TRP A 34 3.77 -1.53 -9.56
N MET A 35 3.36 -2.76 -9.79
CA MET A 35 2.69 -3.59 -8.80
C MET A 35 3.51 -4.85 -8.58
N CYS A 36 4.10 -4.97 -7.40
CA CYS A 36 4.95 -6.10 -7.01
C CYS A 36 4.26 -6.95 -5.97
N TYR A 37 3.95 -8.19 -6.33
CA TYR A 37 3.37 -9.16 -5.41
C TYR A 37 4.42 -9.64 -4.40
N VAL A 38 4.18 -9.41 -3.10
CA VAL A 38 5.18 -9.71 -2.05
C VAL A 38 4.82 -10.91 -1.18
N TRP A 39 3.56 -11.09 -0.80
CA TRP A 39 3.17 -12.16 0.13
C TRP A 39 1.74 -12.62 -0.06
N ASN A 40 1.49 -13.91 0.13
CA ASN A 40 0.18 -14.44 0.43
C ASN A 40 0.25 -15.61 1.41
N ASP A 41 -0.81 -15.78 2.19
CA ASP A 41 -1.11 -17.00 2.93
C ASP A 41 -2.63 -17.26 2.88
N THR A 42 -3.16 -17.98 3.86
CA THR A 42 -4.60 -18.30 3.96
C THR A 42 -5.48 -17.10 4.27
N ASP A 43 -4.94 -16.08 4.94
CA ASP A 43 -5.68 -14.95 5.48
C ASP A 43 -5.23 -13.64 4.82
N VAL A 44 -3.93 -13.46 4.59
CA VAL A 44 -3.34 -12.18 4.17
C VAL A 44 -2.81 -12.23 2.74
N PHE A 45 -3.07 -11.16 1.99
CA PHE A 45 -2.47 -10.87 0.69
C PHE A 45 -1.79 -9.51 0.74
N ALA A 46 -0.55 -9.41 0.27
CA ALA A 46 0.18 -8.16 0.25
C ALA A 46 0.95 -7.90 -1.06
N TYR A 47 0.95 -6.64 -1.48
CA TYR A 47 1.67 -6.18 -2.66
C TYR A 47 2.15 -4.73 -2.49
N VAL A 48 3.20 -4.38 -3.23
CA VAL A 48 3.84 -3.07 -3.20
C VAL A 48 3.49 -2.28 -4.46
N ARG A 49 3.33 -0.96 -4.31
CA ARG A 49 3.18 0.03 -5.37
C ARG A 49 4.29 1.07 -5.29
N GLU A 50 5.06 1.17 -6.35
CA GLU A 50 6.27 1.98 -6.42
C GLU A 50 6.50 2.49 -7.83
N LEU A 51 7.26 3.58 -7.98
CA LEU A 51 7.55 4.18 -9.28
C LEU A 51 8.99 4.64 -9.31
N ASP A 52 9.70 4.32 -10.38
CA ASP A 52 11.06 4.77 -10.62
C ASP A 52 11.18 6.29 -10.48
N GLY A 53 12.20 6.75 -9.75
CA GLY A 53 12.43 8.18 -9.48
C GLY A 53 11.64 8.76 -8.31
N LEU A 54 10.73 7.99 -7.70
CA LEU A 54 10.13 8.30 -6.41
C LEU A 54 10.68 7.36 -5.33
N ASN A 55 10.99 7.92 -4.16
CA ASN A 55 11.42 7.14 -2.99
C ASN A 55 10.24 6.76 -2.06
N ARG A 56 9.04 7.28 -2.33
CA ARG A 56 7.82 6.99 -1.58
C ARG A 56 7.14 5.76 -2.17
N VAL A 57 6.88 4.78 -1.32
CA VAL A 57 6.34 3.47 -1.68
C VAL A 57 5.12 3.15 -0.82
N PHE A 58 4.15 2.46 -1.42
CA PHE A 58 2.95 2.01 -0.72
C PHE A 58 2.89 0.48 -0.68
N LEU A 59 2.82 -0.07 0.52
CA LEU A 59 2.59 -1.50 0.74
C LEU A 59 1.12 -1.69 1.13
N ILE A 60 0.40 -2.46 0.33
CA ILE A 60 -1.00 -2.79 0.56
C ILE A 60 -1.03 -4.15 1.24
N VAL A 61 -1.71 -4.25 2.38
CA VAL A 61 -1.93 -5.48 3.14
C VAL A 61 -3.43 -5.68 3.28
N LEU A 62 -3.96 -6.79 2.79
CA LEU A 62 -5.38 -7.13 2.82
C LEU A 62 -5.55 -8.44 3.59
N ASN A 63 -6.33 -8.41 4.66
CA ASN A 63 -6.74 -9.60 5.39
C ASN A 63 -8.16 -10.01 4.96
N PHE A 64 -8.27 -11.19 4.37
CA PHE A 64 -9.52 -11.82 3.93
C PHE A 64 -10.01 -12.91 4.89
N GLY A 65 -9.21 -13.24 5.91
CA GLY A 65 -9.50 -14.30 6.87
C GLY A 65 -9.66 -13.78 8.28
N LYS A 66 -9.10 -14.49 9.26
CA LYS A 66 -9.18 -14.13 10.69
C LYS A 66 -8.07 -13.13 11.05
N THR A 67 -8.17 -12.55 12.25
CA THR A 67 -7.08 -11.72 12.80
C THR A 67 -5.74 -12.47 12.71
N SER A 68 -4.76 -11.85 12.05
CA SER A 68 -3.49 -12.46 11.69
C SER A 68 -2.34 -11.47 11.85
N THR A 69 -1.14 -11.98 12.13
CA THR A 69 0.10 -11.21 12.23
C THR A 69 1.10 -11.76 11.22
N VAL A 70 1.58 -10.91 10.32
CA VAL A 70 2.54 -11.28 9.27
C VAL A 70 3.88 -10.56 9.44
N ASN A 71 4.98 -11.26 9.14
CA ASN A 71 6.33 -10.70 9.14
C ASN A 71 6.77 -10.41 7.71
N LEU A 72 6.39 -9.25 7.17
CA LEU A 72 6.76 -8.86 5.80
C LEU A 72 8.23 -8.42 5.68
N ALA A 73 8.85 -7.97 6.78
CA ALA A 73 10.29 -7.68 6.81
C ALA A 73 11.16 -8.91 6.48
N SER A 74 10.69 -10.11 6.82
CA SER A 74 11.37 -11.36 6.46
C SER A 74 11.20 -11.75 4.99
N GLN A 75 10.21 -11.17 4.30
CA GLN A 75 9.83 -11.53 2.94
C GLN A 75 10.36 -10.52 1.91
N VAL A 76 10.40 -9.24 2.28
CA VAL A 76 10.84 -8.14 1.42
C VAL A 76 12.18 -7.61 1.94
N PRO A 77 13.29 -7.87 1.24
CA PRO A 77 14.60 -7.33 1.61
C PRO A 77 14.57 -5.80 1.66
N ASP A 78 15.24 -5.23 2.66
CA ASP A 78 15.35 -3.78 2.87
C ASP A 78 14.02 -3.05 3.05
N LEU A 79 12.96 -3.78 3.43
CA LEU A 79 11.76 -3.17 3.98
C LEU A 79 12.14 -2.46 5.29
N PRO A 80 11.80 -1.18 5.48
CA PRO A 80 12.16 -0.47 6.70
C PRO A 80 11.48 -1.11 7.92
N PRO A 81 12.07 -1.02 9.12
CA PRO A 81 11.51 -1.61 10.32
C PRO A 81 10.09 -1.13 10.63
N GLU A 82 9.79 0.13 10.30
CA GLU A 82 8.49 0.76 10.51
C GLU A 82 7.92 1.30 9.20
N ALA A 83 6.58 1.26 9.09
CA ALA A 83 5.82 1.98 8.08
C ALA A 83 4.65 2.74 8.73
N ASN A 84 4.19 3.81 8.10
CA ASN A 84 3.05 4.58 8.59
C ASN A 84 1.76 4.06 7.94
N VAL A 85 0.67 3.97 8.69
CA VAL A 85 -0.66 3.64 8.17
C VAL A 85 -1.23 4.88 7.49
N ARG A 86 -1.11 4.94 6.16
CA ARG A 86 -1.64 6.04 5.35
C ARG A 86 -3.16 6.03 5.27
N LEU A 87 -3.74 4.84 5.24
CA LEU A 87 -5.19 4.60 5.24
C LEU A 87 -5.48 3.16 5.71
N SER A 88 -6.47 2.99 6.57
CA SER A 88 -7.01 1.70 6.99
C SER A 88 -8.53 1.64 6.76
N THR A 89 -9.06 0.43 6.59
CA THR A 89 -10.50 0.19 6.68
C THR A 89 -11.05 0.49 8.08
N ASN A 90 -10.23 0.34 9.12
CA ASN A 90 -10.44 0.93 10.45
C ASN A 90 -9.76 2.30 10.56
N PHE A 91 -10.53 3.37 10.33
CA PHE A 91 -10.03 4.75 10.31
C PHE A 91 -9.33 5.21 11.59
N GLU A 92 -9.57 4.57 12.73
CA GLU A 92 -8.90 4.91 14.00
C GLU A 92 -7.39 4.64 13.95
N ARG A 93 -6.97 3.74 13.04
CA ARG A 93 -5.56 3.40 12.84
C ARG A 93 -4.82 4.33 11.88
N ASN A 94 -5.51 5.27 11.24
CA ASN A 94 -4.87 6.17 10.29
C ASN A 94 -3.83 7.06 11.02
N GLY A 95 -2.59 7.05 10.54
CA GLY A 95 -1.47 7.75 11.16
C GLY A 95 -0.66 6.91 12.15
N ASP A 96 -1.12 5.68 12.47
CA ASP A 96 -0.35 4.76 13.29
C ASP A 96 0.97 4.37 12.62
N LYS A 97 1.93 3.94 13.44
CA LYS A 97 3.14 3.26 12.99
C LYS A 97 3.00 1.77 13.21
N VAL A 98 3.38 0.98 12.22
CA VAL A 98 3.40 -0.49 12.31
C VAL A 98 4.82 -1.01 12.13
N GLN A 99 5.19 -2.01 12.93
CA GLN A 99 6.43 -2.74 12.73
C GLN A 99 6.25 -3.72 11.58
N THR A 100 7.09 -3.62 10.55
CA THR A 100 6.96 -4.43 9.32
C THR A 100 7.28 -5.91 9.55
N SER A 101 7.93 -6.22 10.67
CA SER A 101 8.17 -7.58 11.15
C SER A 101 6.97 -8.22 11.87
N GLN A 102 5.97 -7.42 12.25
CA GLN A 102 4.80 -7.85 13.03
C GLN A 102 3.56 -7.02 12.68
N ILE A 103 3.15 -7.10 11.41
CA ILE A 103 1.95 -6.39 10.95
C ILE A 103 0.73 -7.20 11.36
N THR A 104 0.04 -6.75 12.41
CA THR A 104 -1.24 -7.31 12.84
C THR A 104 -2.39 -6.64 12.11
N THR A 105 -3.29 -7.46 11.58
CA THR A 105 -4.53 -7.06 10.91
C THR A 105 -5.70 -7.80 11.51
N ASP A 106 -6.79 -7.09 11.77
CA ASP A 106 -8.07 -7.68 12.15
C ASP A 106 -8.74 -8.39 10.97
N SER A 107 -9.77 -9.19 11.28
CA SER A 107 -10.62 -9.82 10.26
C SER A 107 -11.18 -8.76 9.31
N GLU A 108 -11.07 -9.00 8.00
CA GLU A 108 -11.54 -8.10 6.93
C GLU A 108 -10.84 -6.72 6.91
N GLU A 109 -9.67 -6.60 7.55
CA GLU A 109 -8.93 -5.35 7.59
C GLU A 109 -8.02 -5.16 6.36
N GLY A 110 -8.05 -3.95 5.80
CA GLY A 110 -7.11 -3.53 4.76
C GLY A 110 -6.28 -2.35 5.25
N LEU A 111 -4.95 -2.44 5.08
CA LEU A 111 -4.00 -1.39 5.37
C LEU A 111 -3.30 -0.92 4.11
N VAL A 112 -3.23 0.39 3.92
CA VAL A 112 -2.28 1.04 3.02
C VAL A 112 -1.17 1.61 3.89
N LEU A 113 -0.01 0.96 3.83
CA LEU A 113 1.19 1.37 4.53
C LEU A 113 2.05 2.22 3.60
N GLU A 114 2.67 3.25 4.15
CA GLU A 114 3.57 4.15 3.45
C GLU A 114 4.94 4.14 4.11
N TYR A 115 5.97 4.04 3.27
CA TYR A 115 7.37 4.13 3.70
C TYR A 115 8.24 4.71 2.60
N THR A 116 9.48 5.04 2.96
CA THR A 116 10.50 5.52 2.01
C THR A 116 11.60 4.49 1.84
N THR A 117 12.10 4.34 0.61
CA THR A 117 13.24 3.48 0.30
C THR A 117 14.00 4.00 -0.92
N SER A 118 15.29 3.72 -0.98
CA SER A 118 16.12 3.88 -2.18
C SER A 118 16.27 2.59 -2.99
N ASN A 119 15.77 1.47 -2.44
CA ASN A 119 15.94 0.13 -2.99
C ASN A 119 14.55 -0.49 -3.27
N PRO A 120 13.87 -0.07 -4.34
CA PRO A 120 12.53 -0.55 -4.65
C PRO A 120 12.52 -2.05 -5.01
N VAL A 121 11.37 -2.69 -4.83
CA VAL A 121 11.20 -4.15 -4.95
C VAL A 121 11.36 -4.61 -6.39
N HIS A 122 10.86 -3.89 -7.39
CA HIS A 122 10.95 -4.23 -8.82
C HIS A 122 12.36 -4.25 -9.39
N ASN A 123 13.34 -3.65 -8.69
CA ASN A 123 14.75 -3.71 -9.07
C ASN A 123 15.48 -4.94 -8.52
N ARG A 124 14.80 -5.78 -7.75
CA ARG A 124 15.33 -7.02 -7.18
C ARG A 124 15.09 -8.19 -8.11
N GLU A 125 16.13 -8.99 -8.31
CA GLU A 125 16.03 -10.17 -9.19
C GLU A 125 15.04 -11.20 -8.62
N GLU A 126 14.93 -11.31 -7.29
CA GLU A 126 14.00 -12.22 -6.61
C GLU A 126 12.51 -11.89 -6.87
N PHE A 127 12.19 -10.65 -7.27
CA PHE A 127 10.82 -10.17 -7.47
C PHE A 127 10.48 -9.87 -8.93
N LYS A 128 11.42 -10.05 -9.85
CA LYS A 128 11.27 -9.67 -11.26
C LYS A 128 10.06 -10.30 -11.94
N ASP A 129 9.81 -11.58 -11.68
CA ASP A 129 8.64 -12.31 -12.24
C ASP A 129 7.34 -12.07 -11.44
N ARG A 130 7.39 -11.23 -10.41
CA ARG A 130 6.28 -10.88 -9.53
C ARG A 130 5.93 -9.39 -9.58
N CYS A 131 6.59 -8.62 -10.45
CA CYS A 131 6.42 -7.19 -10.61
C CYS A 131 5.88 -6.86 -12.01
N TYR A 132 4.81 -6.09 -12.05
CA TYR A 132 4.05 -5.80 -13.27
C TYR A 132 3.85 -4.30 -13.44
N ILE A 133 3.98 -3.82 -14.68
CA ILE A 133 3.66 -2.44 -15.06
C ILE A 133 3.05 -2.42 -16.47
N SER A 134 2.04 -1.57 -16.66
CA SER A 134 1.35 -1.47 -17.97
C SER A 134 1.98 -0.42 -18.88
N GLN A 135 2.39 0.72 -18.33
CA GLN A 135 3.03 1.82 -19.05
C GLN A 135 4.28 2.23 -18.27
N LYS A 136 5.44 1.75 -18.70
CA LYS A 136 6.70 2.08 -18.04
C LYS A 136 7.07 3.54 -18.30
N ALA A 137 7.28 4.28 -17.23
CA ALA A 137 7.79 5.65 -17.23
C ALA A 137 8.53 5.87 -15.91
N CYS A 138 9.54 6.73 -15.92
CA CYS A 138 10.26 7.15 -14.73
C CYS A 138 9.84 8.56 -14.35
N TYR A 139 9.76 8.86 -13.06
CA TYR A 139 9.49 10.20 -12.57
C TYR A 139 10.79 10.98 -12.38
N PHE A 140 10.82 12.23 -12.85
CA PHE A 140 11.95 13.13 -12.64
C PHE A 140 11.53 14.30 -11.77
N SER A 141 11.86 14.21 -10.48
CA SER A 141 11.44 15.18 -9.46
C SER A 141 11.93 16.61 -9.68
N ALA A 142 13.08 16.79 -10.33
CA ALA A 142 13.63 18.13 -10.58
C ALA A 142 12.81 18.95 -11.59
N LEU A 143 12.04 18.29 -12.46
CA LEU A 143 11.21 18.94 -13.48
C LEU A 143 9.71 18.60 -13.34
N ASP A 144 9.33 17.76 -12.38
CA ASP A 144 7.97 17.25 -12.19
C ASP A 144 7.36 16.63 -13.47
N ILE A 145 8.16 15.81 -14.16
CA ILE A 145 7.75 15.13 -15.41
C ILE A 145 7.92 13.62 -15.33
N LEU A 146 7.17 12.92 -16.18
CA LEU A 146 7.39 11.52 -16.51
C LEU A 146 8.16 11.43 -17.84
N TYR A 147 9.15 10.54 -17.92
CA TYR A 147 9.96 10.29 -19.11
C TYR A 147 10.13 8.80 -19.41
#